data_AF-A0A4Y2HP04-F1
#
_entry.id   AF-A0A4Y2HP04-F1
#
_cell.length_a   1.000
_cell.length_b   1.000
_cell.length_c   1.000
_cell.angle_alpha   90.00
_cell.angle_beta   90.00
_cell.angle_gamma   90.00
#
_symmetry.space_group_name_H-M   'P 1'
#
loop_
_entity.id
_entity.type
_entity.pdbx_description
1 polymer ?
#
loop_
_entity_poly.entity_id
_entity_poly.type
_entity_poly.pdbx_seq_one_letter_code
_entity_poly.pdbx_strand_id
1 'polypeptide(L)'
;MNLVIKIINSILAKAIYHRQLKDFLEEMESQFSDLILHNKVRLLSRGNVLQRFALCLSEIKTFLNEKSIDYPELEEDKWLQKFNFMVDTTMKLNELNLKLQGKGNTAYVFFEEVVCFEKKLLLFKNLKQYRDETNATIDTSYFSIALKNMKDGFAERFEQFKTNKRPYGH
;
A
#
# COMPACT_ATOMS: atom_id res chain seq x y z
N MET A 1 7.57 5.11 0.76
CA MET A 1 8.04 4.17 -0.27
C MET A 1 9.56 4.16 -0.47
N ASN A 2 10.25 5.30 -0.55
CA ASN A 2 11.70 5.31 -0.85
C ASN A 2 12.55 4.48 0.13
N LEU A 3 12.25 4.55 1.42
CA LEU A 3 12.96 3.75 2.43
C LEU A 3 12.72 2.25 2.23
N VAL A 4 11.47 1.82 2.05
CA VAL A 4 11.11 0.42 1.75
C VAL A 4 11.88 -0.09 0.54
N ILE A 5 11.94 0.68 -0.55
CA ILE A 5 12.70 0.32 -1.75
C ILE A 5 14.20 0.23 -1.43
N LYS A 6 14.75 1.15 -0.64
CA LYS A 6 16.16 1.16 -0.23
C LYS A 6 16.51 -0.11 0.56
N ILE A 7 15.66 -0.50 1.51
CA ILE A 7 15.83 -1.71 2.33
C ILE A 7 15.75 -2.97 1.45
N ILE A 8 14.70 -3.08 0.63
CA ILE A 8 14.55 -4.23 -0.27
C ILE A 8 15.74 -4.35 -1.21
N ASN A 9 16.17 -3.24 -1.82
CA ASN A 9 17.31 -3.25 -2.72
C ASN A 9 18.63 -3.58 -2.01
N SER A 10 18.85 -3.12 -0.78
CA SER A 10 20.08 -3.41 -0.04
C SER A 10 20.21 -4.89 0.31
N ILE A 11 19.09 -5.55 0.63
CA ILE A 11 19.02 -6.99 0.88
C ILE A 11 19.22 -7.76 -0.44
N LEU A 12 18.44 -7.40 -1.48
CA LEU A 12 18.41 -8.14 -2.74
C LEU A 12 19.64 -7.92 -3.63
N ALA A 13 20.39 -6.82 -3.44
CA ALA A 13 21.63 -6.57 -4.18
C ALA A 13 22.76 -7.57 -3.82
N LYS A 14 22.69 -8.20 -2.64
CA LYS A 14 23.68 -9.18 -2.19
C LYS A 14 23.08 -10.57 -2.28
N ALA A 15 23.58 -11.39 -3.21
CA ALA A 15 23.08 -12.76 -3.42
C ALA A 15 23.05 -13.61 -2.14
N ILE A 16 24.06 -13.45 -1.27
CA ILE A 16 24.11 -14.12 0.03
C ILE A 16 22.97 -13.67 0.95
N TYR A 17 22.70 -12.36 1.03
CA TYR A 17 21.65 -11.83 1.90
C TYR A 17 20.28 -12.22 1.37
N HIS A 18 20.10 -12.24 0.04
CA HIS A 18 18.85 -12.71 -0.55
C HIS A 18 18.58 -14.17 -0.21
N ARG A 19 19.57 -15.07 -0.34
CA ARG A 19 19.42 -16.47 0.05
C ARG A 19 19.11 -16.60 1.54
N GLN A 20 19.89 -15.94 2.39
CA GLN A 20 19.68 -15.99 3.85
C GLN A 20 18.31 -15.45 4.27
N LEU A 21 17.81 -14.41 3.61
CA LEU A 21 16.46 -13.91 3.87
C LEU A 21 15.40 -14.96 3.51
N LYS A 22 15.57 -15.69 2.40
CA LYS A 22 14.62 -16.76 2.04
C LYS A 22 14.58 -17.86 3.08
N ASP A 23 15.76 -18.35 3.46
CA ASP A 23 15.90 -19.40 4.47
C ASP A 23 15.28 -18.93 5.81
N PHE A 24 15.52 -17.67 6.18
CA PHE A 24 14.95 -17.05 7.39
C PHE A 24 13.42 -16.90 7.33
N LEU A 25 12.87 -16.47 6.19
CA LEU A 25 11.41 -16.34 6.02
C LEU A 25 10.73 -17.71 6.07
N GLU A 26 11.38 -18.75 5.56
CA GLU A 26 10.89 -20.13 5.64
C GLU A 26 10.94 -20.67 7.08
N GLU A 27 12.02 -20.39 7.82
CA GLU A 27 12.16 -20.76 9.23
C GLU A 27 11.12 -20.07 10.13
N MET A 28 10.80 -18.81 9.83
CA MET A 28 9.79 -18.03 10.55
C MET A 28 8.34 -18.38 10.16
N GLU A 29 8.13 -19.38 9.29
CA GLU A 29 6.83 -19.73 8.70
C GLU A 29 6.11 -18.50 8.12
N SER A 30 6.88 -17.57 7.54
CA SER A 30 6.34 -16.30 7.04
C SER A 30 5.34 -16.53 5.92
N GLN A 31 4.38 -15.61 5.78
CA GLN A 31 3.37 -15.68 4.72
C GLN A 31 3.97 -15.70 3.31
N PHE A 32 5.19 -15.20 3.13
CA PHE A 32 5.89 -15.17 1.85
C PHE A 32 7.31 -15.72 1.97
N SER A 33 7.70 -16.52 0.99
CA SER A 33 9.04 -17.10 0.89
C SER A 33 10.11 -16.16 0.30
N ASP A 34 9.73 -14.96 -0.15
CA ASP A 34 10.65 -13.99 -0.77
C ASP A 34 10.07 -12.58 -0.84
N LEU A 35 10.92 -11.55 -0.89
CA LEU A 35 10.54 -10.16 -1.19
C LEU A 35 10.48 -9.90 -2.70
N ILE A 36 9.60 -8.98 -3.11
CA ILE A 36 9.43 -8.62 -4.52
C ILE A 36 10.38 -7.46 -4.87
N LEU A 37 11.18 -7.62 -5.93
CA LEU A 37 11.93 -6.50 -6.53
C LEU A 37 10.96 -5.45 -7.08
N HIS A 38 11.17 -4.20 -6.70
CA HIS A 38 10.40 -3.09 -7.23
C HIS A 38 10.78 -2.82 -8.70
N ASN A 39 9.95 -3.25 -9.65
CA ASN A 39 9.98 -2.73 -11.01
C ASN A 39 9.24 -1.37 -11.03
N LYS A 40 9.95 -0.30 -11.41
CA LYS A 40 9.51 1.11 -11.31
C LYS A 40 8.22 1.45 -12.07
N VAL A 41 7.76 0.57 -12.96
CA VAL A 41 6.87 0.92 -14.08
C VAL A 41 5.37 0.68 -13.83
N ARG A 42 4.93 0.01 -12.74
CA ARG A 42 3.49 -0.32 -12.54
C ARG A 42 2.97 -0.02 -11.13
N LEU A 43 1.79 0.60 -11.00
CA LEU A 43 1.12 0.86 -9.70
C LEU A 43 0.87 -0.45 -8.94
N LEU A 44 0.43 -1.48 -9.67
CA LEU A 44 0.20 -2.82 -9.14
C LEU A 44 1.44 -3.40 -8.44
N SER A 45 2.62 -3.27 -9.03
CA SER A 45 3.86 -3.75 -8.39
C SER A 45 4.20 -2.97 -7.13
N ARG A 46 3.93 -1.65 -7.10
CA ARG A 46 4.18 -0.81 -5.91
C ARG A 46 3.33 -1.23 -4.72
N GLY A 47 2.03 -1.42 -4.91
CA GLY A 47 1.15 -1.86 -3.82
C GLY A 47 1.48 -3.27 -3.33
N ASN A 48 1.82 -4.20 -4.23
CA ASN A 48 2.22 -5.56 -3.85
C ASN A 48 3.54 -5.56 -3.06
N VAL A 49 4.52 -4.74 -3.46
CA VAL A 49 5.78 -4.59 -2.72
C VAL A 49 5.53 -4.03 -1.33
N LEU A 50 4.71 -2.98 -1.20
CA LEU A 50 4.35 -2.39 0.09
C LEU A 50 3.63 -3.38 1.00
N GLN A 51 2.63 -4.08 0.49
CA GLN A 51 1.86 -5.04 1.26
C GLN A 51 2.72 -6.22 1.73
N ARG A 52 3.59 -6.74 0.85
CA ARG A 52 4.50 -7.82 1.25
C ARG A 52 5.51 -7.35 2.28
N PHE A 53 6.08 -6.15 2.13
CA PHE A 53 6.98 -5.58 3.13
C PHE A 53 6.28 -5.39 4.49
N ALA A 54 5.02 -4.96 4.49
CA ALA A 54 4.25 -4.82 5.73
C ALA A 54 4.01 -6.16 6.43
N LEU A 55 3.69 -7.20 5.67
CA LEU A 55 3.40 -8.55 6.20
C LEU A 55 4.64 -9.26 6.73
N CYS A 56 5.82 -8.94 6.19
CA CYS A 56 7.11 -9.47 6.66
C CYS A 56 7.88 -8.46 7.53
N LEU A 57 7.24 -7.40 8.04
CA LEU A 57 7.96 -6.28 8.67
C LEU A 57 8.77 -6.73 9.89
N SER A 58 8.21 -7.60 10.72
CA SER A 58 8.88 -8.19 11.89
C SER A 58 10.11 -9.00 11.50
N GLU A 59 9.98 -9.86 10.49
CA GLU A 59 11.03 -10.73 9.99
C GLU A 59 12.15 -9.91 9.36
N ILE A 60 11.79 -8.86 8.60
CA ILE A 60 12.75 -7.92 8.02
C ILE A 60 13.50 -7.17 9.12
N LYS A 61 12.83 -6.68 10.18
CA LYS A 61 13.49 -6.03 11.32
C LYS A 61 14.50 -6.97 11.98
N THR A 62 14.10 -8.21 12.27
CA THR A 62 14.99 -9.21 12.89
C THR A 62 16.20 -9.52 11.99
N PHE A 63 15.96 -9.76 10.69
CA PHE A 63 17.03 -10.01 9.74
C PHE A 63 18.03 -8.85 9.63
N LEU A 64 17.53 -7.61 9.60
CA LEU A 64 18.38 -6.41 9.55
C LEU A 64 19.24 -6.26 10.82
N ASN A 65 18.67 -6.55 11.98
CA ASN A 65 19.38 -6.56 13.26
C ASN A 65 20.51 -7.60 13.27
N GLU A 66 20.27 -8.83 12.78
CA GLU A 66 21.31 -9.86 12.64
C GLU A 66 22.46 -9.43 11.73
N LYS A 67 22.16 -8.63 10.69
CA LYS A 67 23.18 -8.07 9.79
C LYS A 67 23.83 -6.78 10.34
N SER A 68 23.44 -6.34 11.53
CA SER A 68 23.86 -5.07 12.12
C SER A 68 23.60 -3.87 11.19
N ILE A 69 22.47 -3.92 10.46
CA ILE A 69 22.01 -2.84 9.59
C ILE A 69 20.84 -2.16 10.28
N ASP A 70 21.04 -0.91 10.68
CA ASP A 70 20.02 -0.15 11.39
C ASP A 70 19.24 0.79 10.45
N TYR A 71 17.93 0.86 10.69
CA TYR A 71 16.99 1.79 10.08
C TYR A 71 16.06 2.32 11.17
N PRO A 72 16.42 3.43 11.85
CA PRO A 72 15.67 3.98 12.97
C PRO A 72 14.20 4.27 12.65
N GLU A 73 13.88 4.59 11.39
CA GLU A 73 12.51 4.85 10.95
C GLU A 73 11.61 3.62 11.09
N LEU A 74 12.16 2.40 11.09
CA LEU A 74 11.37 1.18 11.32
C LEU A 74 10.90 1.06 12.77
N GLU A 75 11.53 1.79 13.71
CA GLU A 75 11.10 1.87 15.12
C GLU A 75 10.36 3.18 15.44
N GLU A 76 10.34 4.14 14.51
CA GLU A 76 9.63 5.40 14.68
C GLU A 76 8.11 5.22 14.45
N ASP A 77 7.33 5.35 15.52
CA ASP A 77 5.86 5.23 15.50
C ASP A 77 5.21 6.10 14.41
N LYS A 78 5.62 7.37 14.29
CA LYS A 78 5.10 8.29 13.28
C LYS A 78 5.36 7.81 11.85
N TRP A 79 6.49 7.15 11.62
CA TRP A 79 6.80 6.57 10.32
C TRP A 79 5.96 5.32 10.06
N LEU A 80 5.84 4.43 11.06
CA LEU A 80 5.04 3.20 10.97
C LEU A 80 3.56 3.49 10.68
N GLN A 81 2.97 4.50 11.33
CA GLN A 81 1.61 4.93 11.04
C GLN A 81 1.47 5.41 9.57
N LYS A 82 2.41 6.23 9.09
CA LYS A 82 2.43 6.70 7.70
C LYS A 82 2.63 5.56 6.70
N PHE A 83 3.47 4.59 7.05
CA PHE A 83 3.73 3.40 6.25
C PHE A 83 2.45 2.55 6.12
N ASN A 84 1.80 2.22 7.23
CA ASN A 84 0.56 1.43 7.23
C ASN A 84 -0.57 2.13 6.46
N PHE A 85 -0.72 3.45 6.63
CA PHE A 85 -1.65 4.24 5.83
C PHE A 85 -1.33 4.18 4.32
N MET A 86 -0.05 4.23 3.96
CA MET A 86 0.40 4.14 2.57
C MET A 86 0.11 2.77 1.96
N VAL A 87 0.32 1.69 2.72
CA VAL A 87 -0.01 0.31 2.32
C VAL A 87 -1.50 0.21 2.01
N ASP A 88 -2.36 0.57 2.96
CA ASP A 88 -3.81 0.50 2.81
C ASP A 88 -4.32 1.32 1.62
N THR A 89 -3.83 2.55 1.45
CA THR A 89 -4.24 3.42 0.36
C THR A 89 -3.82 2.85 -1.00
N THR A 90 -2.59 2.35 -1.10
CA THR A 90 -2.07 1.79 -2.35
C THR A 90 -2.79 0.49 -2.70
N MET A 91 -3.16 -0.33 -1.71
CA MET A 91 -3.94 -1.55 -1.93
C MET A 91 -5.33 -1.25 -2.50
N LYS A 92 -6.04 -0.27 -1.95
CA LYS A 92 -7.34 0.15 -2.52
C LYS A 92 -7.20 0.72 -3.93
N LEU A 93 -6.13 1.48 -4.19
CA LEU A 93 -5.85 1.99 -5.54
C LEU A 93 -5.56 0.86 -6.51
N ASN A 94 -4.86 -0.20 -6.07
CA ASN A 94 -4.65 -1.40 -6.85
C ASN A 94 -5.95 -2.13 -7.17
N GLU A 95 -6.83 -2.31 -6.17
CA GLU A 95 -8.15 -2.90 -6.36
C GLU A 95 -8.97 -2.12 -7.39
N LEU A 96 -9.04 -0.79 -7.25
CA LEU A 96 -9.71 0.07 -8.21
C LEU A 96 -9.09 -0.11 -9.60
N ASN A 97 -7.76 -0.03 -9.72
CA ASN A 97 -7.08 -0.16 -11.00
C ASN A 97 -7.34 -1.53 -11.68
N LEU A 98 -7.39 -2.63 -10.93
CA LEU A 98 -7.74 -3.94 -11.47
C LEU A 98 -9.18 -3.99 -11.98
N LYS A 99 -10.12 -3.43 -11.22
CA LYS A 99 -11.51 -3.33 -11.65
C LYS A 99 -11.67 -2.49 -12.91
N LEU A 100 -10.96 -1.36 -12.98
CA LEU A 100 -10.98 -0.48 -14.15
C LEU A 100 -10.35 -1.14 -15.40
N GLN A 101 -9.43 -2.10 -15.23
CA GLN A 101 -8.80 -2.84 -16.33
C GLN A 101 -9.66 -3.98 -16.91
N GLY A 102 -10.79 -4.32 -16.26
CA GLY A 102 -11.72 -5.35 -16.75
C GLY A 102 -12.34 -4.99 -18.11
N LYS A 103 -12.41 -5.96 -19.03
CA LYS A 103 -13.12 -5.80 -20.31
C LYS A 103 -14.63 -5.80 -20.07
N GLY A 104 -15.38 -4.93 -20.74
CA GLY A 104 -16.85 -4.89 -20.69
C GLY A 104 -17.46 -3.89 -19.72
N ASN A 105 -16.65 -3.07 -19.04
CA ASN A 105 -17.15 -2.03 -18.16
C ASN A 105 -17.67 -0.82 -18.96
N THR A 106 -18.91 -0.41 -18.70
CA THR A 106 -19.46 0.83 -19.25
C THR A 106 -18.92 2.03 -18.47
N ALA A 107 -18.99 3.24 -19.05
CA ALA A 107 -18.63 4.48 -18.36
C ALA A 107 -19.36 4.66 -17.02
N TYR A 108 -20.60 4.16 -16.93
CA TYR A 108 -21.39 4.14 -15.71
C TYR A 108 -20.79 3.21 -14.63
N VAL A 109 -20.41 1.99 -14.99
CA VAL A 109 -19.76 1.04 -14.06
C VAL A 109 -18.43 1.60 -13.55
N PHE A 110 -17.65 2.26 -14.42
CA PHE A 110 -16.43 2.94 -14.00
C PHE A 110 -16.70 4.07 -12.99
N PHE A 111 -17.76 4.85 -13.21
CA PHE A 111 -18.15 5.90 -12.28
C PHE A 111 -18.59 5.34 -10.92
N GLU A 112 -19.41 4.28 -10.89
CA GLU A 112 -19.81 3.62 -9.65
C GLU A 112 -18.62 3.06 -8.88
N GLU A 113 -17.63 2.46 -9.57
CA GLU A 113 -16.43 1.92 -8.93
C GLU A 113 -15.55 3.01 -8.32
N VAL A 114 -15.43 4.18 -8.97
CA VAL A 114 -14.71 5.34 -8.42
C VAL A 114 -15.44 5.89 -7.18
N VAL A 115 -16.76 6.05 -7.24
CA VAL A 115 -17.56 6.50 -6.08
C VAL A 115 -17.51 5.48 -4.93
N CYS A 116 -17.51 4.19 -5.24
CA CYS A 116 -17.35 3.12 -4.25
C CYS A 116 -15.96 3.19 -3.60
N PHE A 117 -14.91 3.40 -4.39
CA PHE A 117 -13.55 3.57 -3.92
C PHE A 117 -13.41 4.76 -2.95
N GLU A 118 -14.01 5.92 -3.25
CA GLU A 118 -14.02 7.06 -2.33
C GLU A 118 -14.58 6.72 -0.95
N LYS A 119 -15.64 5.91 -0.89
CA LYS A 119 -16.21 5.42 0.39
C LYS A 119 -15.28 4.41 1.07
N LYS A 120 -14.69 3.50 0.30
CA LYS A 120 -13.75 2.49 0.79
C LYS A 120 -12.45 3.09 1.28
N LEU A 121 -12.03 4.27 0.81
CA LEU A 121 -10.84 4.96 1.30
C LEU A 121 -10.82 5.12 2.82
N LEU A 122 -11.97 5.13 3.49
CA LEU A 122 -12.06 5.22 4.96
C LEU A 122 -11.73 3.91 5.72
N LEU A 123 -11.65 2.76 5.03
CA LEU A 123 -11.43 1.44 5.65
C LEU A 123 -9.94 1.02 5.67
N PHE A 124 -9.16 1.49 6.65
CA PHE A 124 -7.72 1.22 6.73
C PHE A 124 -7.42 -0.04 7.56
N LYS A 125 -7.12 -1.18 6.92
CA LYS A 125 -6.92 -2.46 7.63
C LYS A 125 -5.57 -2.50 8.35
N ASN A 126 -4.48 -2.22 7.64
CA ASN A 126 -3.13 -2.28 8.20
C ASN A 126 -2.95 -1.22 9.31
N LEU A 127 -3.50 0.00 9.13
CA LEU A 127 -3.41 1.04 10.16
C LEU A 127 -4.24 0.70 11.41
N LYS A 128 -5.41 0.07 11.24
CA LYS A 128 -6.21 -0.41 12.38
C LYS A 128 -5.49 -1.54 13.12
N GLN A 129 -4.98 -2.53 12.39
CA GLN A 129 -4.22 -3.62 12.99
C GLN A 129 -3.01 -3.11 13.78
N TYR A 130 -2.23 -2.19 13.21
CA TYR A 130 -1.11 -1.55 13.91
C TYR A 130 -1.55 -0.87 15.22
N ARG A 131 -2.65 -0.11 15.18
CA ARG A 131 -3.22 0.53 16.38
C ARG A 131 -3.58 -0.51 17.44
N ASP A 132 -4.24 -1.59 17.03
CA ASP A 132 -4.74 -2.62 17.93
C ASP A 132 -3.58 -3.43 18.56
N GLU A 133 -2.49 -3.66 17.82
CA GLU A 133 -1.30 -4.37 18.30
C GLU A 133 -0.40 -3.52 19.20
N THR A 134 -0.32 -2.20 18.94
CA THR A 134 0.63 -1.31 19.63
C THR A 134 -0.01 -0.39 20.68
N ASN A 135 -1.35 -0.31 20.71
CA ASN A 135 -2.11 0.73 21.43
C ASN A 135 -1.68 2.17 21.07
N ALA A 136 -1.06 2.40 19.92
CA ALA A 136 -0.59 3.72 19.51
C ALA A 136 -1.74 4.70 19.30
N THR A 137 -1.51 5.97 19.65
CA THR A 137 -2.42 7.06 19.29
C THR A 137 -2.20 7.45 17.84
N ILE A 138 -3.24 7.30 17.02
CA ILE A 138 -3.16 7.61 15.59
C ILE A 138 -3.26 9.12 15.37
N ASP A 139 -2.20 9.74 14.83
CA ASP A 139 -2.22 11.14 14.40
C ASP A 139 -3.02 11.25 13.09
N THR A 140 -4.30 11.56 13.22
CA THR A 140 -5.22 11.64 12.09
C THR A 140 -5.08 12.90 11.24
N SER A 141 -4.31 13.91 11.68
CA SER A 141 -4.22 15.20 10.99
C SER A 141 -3.66 15.04 9.58
N TYR A 142 -2.53 14.34 9.45
CA TYR A 142 -1.90 14.04 8.18
C TYR A 142 -2.79 13.16 7.29
N PHE A 143 -3.40 12.11 7.86
CA PHE A 143 -4.24 11.17 7.12
C PHE A 143 -5.49 11.85 6.57
N SER A 144 -6.11 12.73 7.35
CA SER A 144 -7.31 13.47 6.94
C SER A 144 -7.02 14.42 5.79
N ILE A 145 -5.90 15.14 5.84
CA ILE A 145 -5.47 16.01 4.74
C ILE A 145 -5.15 15.20 3.49
N ALA A 146 -4.40 14.09 3.62
CA ALA A 146 -4.08 13.23 2.50
C ALA A 146 -5.34 12.63 1.83
N LEU A 147 -6.28 12.15 2.64
CA LEU A 147 -7.57 11.64 2.16
C LEU A 147 -8.39 12.71 1.44
N LYS A 148 -8.46 13.92 2.01
CA LYS A 148 -9.14 15.05 1.37
C LYS A 148 -8.54 15.35 0.01
N ASN A 149 -7.22 15.51 -0.06
CA ASN A 149 -6.53 15.80 -1.33
C ASN A 149 -6.75 14.70 -2.37
N MET A 150 -6.74 13.43 -1.95
CA MET A 150 -7.05 12.31 -2.84
C MET A 150 -8.49 12.42 -3.35
N LYS A 151 -9.47 12.62 -2.46
CA LYS A 151 -10.87 12.74 -2.83
C LYS A 151 -11.11 13.92 -3.78
N ASP A 152 -10.53 15.08 -3.49
CA ASP A 152 -10.67 16.29 -4.31
C ASP A 152 -10.06 16.06 -5.71
N GLY A 153 -8.88 15.44 -5.79
CA GLY A 153 -8.26 15.09 -7.08
C GLY A 153 -9.03 14.04 -7.88
N PHE A 154 -9.66 13.07 -7.21
CA PHE A 154 -10.59 12.13 -7.86
C PHE A 154 -11.83 12.85 -8.37
N ALA A 155 -12.46 13.70 -7.55
CA ALA A 155 -13.65 14.44 -7.94
C ALA A 155 -13.38 15.30 -9.18
N GLU A 156 -12.29 16.07 -9.20
CA GLU A 156 -11.89 16.91 -10.33
C GLU A 156 -11.68 16.08 -11.61
N ARG A 157 -10.92 14.97 -11.51
CA ARG A 157 -10.56 14.14 -12.67
C ARG A 157 -11.76 13.41 -13.29
N PHE A 158 -12.78 13.10 -12.49
CA PHE A 158 -13.96 12.36 -12.92
C PHE A 158 -15.22 13.24 -13.04
N GLU A 159 -15.09 14.56 -12.92
CA GLU A 159 -16.22 15.49 -12.93
C GLU A 159 -17.04 15.42 -14.22
N GLN A 160 -16.37 15.23 -15.36
CA GLN A 160 -17.00 15.05 -16.67
C GLN A 160 -17.94 13.84 -16.78
N PHE A 161 -17.82 12.85 -15.89
CA PHE A 161 -18.73 11.70 -15.84
C PHE A 161 -19.97 11.99 -15.00
N LYS A 162 -19.91 12.96 -14.08
CA LYS A 162 -21.06 13.41 -13.28
C LYS A 162 -22.03 14.26 -14.11
N THR A 163 -21.50 15.05 -15.04
CA THR A 163 -22.28 16.00 -15.86
C THR A 163 -22.97 15.35 -17.07
N ASN A 164 -22.57 14.13 -17.44
CA ASN A 164 -23.11 13.40 -18.60
C ASN A 164 -24.41 12.62 -18.33
N LYS A 165 -25.17 12.95 -17.28
CA LYS A 165 -26.58 12.53 -17.18
C LYS A 165 -27.40 13.27 -18.26
N ARG A 166 -27.28 12.87 -19.52
CA ARG A 166 -28.34 13.18 -20.49
C ARG A 166 -29.56 12.37 -20.05
N PRO A 167 -30.72 13.00 -19.83
CA PRO A 167 -31.95 12.24 -19.75
C PRO A 167 -32.13 11.64 -21.14
N TYR A 168 -32.05 10.32 -21.26
CA TYR A 168 -32.61 9.65 -22.43
C TYR A 168 -34.12 9.85 -22.35
N GLY A 169 -34.58 10.96 -22.91
CA GLY A 169 -35.93 11.09 -23.40
C GLY A 169 -35.99 10.44 -24.77
N HIS A 170 -36.64 9.28 -24.84
CA HIS A 170 -37.73 8.98 -25.77
C HIS A 170 -38.39 7.68 -25.32
#